data_AF-A0A9E5BN05-F1
#
_entry.id   AF-A0A9E5BN05-F1
#
_cell.length_a   1.000
_cell.length_b   1.000
_cell.length_c   1.000
_cell.angle_alpha   90.00
_cell.angle_beta   90.00
_cell.angle_gamma   90.00
#
_symmetry.space_group_name_H-M   'P 1'
#
loop_
_entity.id
_entity.type
_entity.pdbx_description
1 polymer ?
#
loop_
_entity_poly.entity_id
_entity_poly.type
_entity_poly.pdbx_seq_one_letter_code
_entity_poly.pdbx_strand_id
1 'polypeptide(L)'
;MKKSLLATALGFSLLAGLAFVPTAGAVVEWALTEDAVSLGLTGVSPHVERTGNADRLWYPGGLAGTAVADCNDAGACTSVSITGRLGTDFTAITLPNGSRRAYFVEQSMTPGANTKSVSSAPCLTAACTSVGTSTVAAAELVVSQNMKAWGVPDAVVTPDGKVRLYVVESPTEGNCTEKLASYISSDGISFTKEAGWRLENGISVDPEILRAKSGDWLMILADGPGCGDRVQKLYTSTSNDGLTWATPQKVFGSGSDLRRLDPTGYEISTNVFRIYYATAVAGALGDTTYTIKRGTIAIKQSSSDVAVTGGSKLTTTVPSKSAAKTSITCVKGKTTKKVTGLNPKCPSGYKKK
;
A
#
# COMPACT_ATOMS: atom_id res chain seq x y z
N MET A 1 -7.11 -74.95 -42.39
CA MET A 1 -6.28 -74.27 -41.38
C MET A 1 -5.20 -73.45 -42.08
N LYS A 2 -5.28 -72.11 -41.99
CA LYS A 2 -4.18 -71.12 -41.97
C LYS A 2 -4.83 -69.74 -42.15
N LYS A 3 -5.02 -69.05 -41.02
CA LYS A 3 -5.44 -67.65 -40.96
C LYS A 3 -4.23 -66.78 -41.29
N SER A 4 -4.37 -65.82 -42.19
CA SER A 4 -3.39 -64.73 -42.37
C SER A 4 -4.08 -63.43 -42.01
N LEU A 5 -3.63 -62.79 -40.93
CA LEU A 5 -4.04 -61.44 -40.53
C LEU A 5 -3.39 -60.42 -41.47
N LEU A 6 -4.20 -59.54 -42.06
CA LEU A 6 -3.73 -58.24 -42.56
C LEU A 6 -3.81 -57.23 -41.40
N ALA A 7 -2.68 -56.63 -41.06
CA ALA A 7 -2.61 -55.51 -40.12
C ALA A 7 -2.63 -54.19 -40.92
N THR A 8 -3.69 -53.41 -40.76
CA THR A 8 -3.82 -52.04 -41.26
C THR A 8 -3.12 -51.09 -40.29
N ALA A 9 -2.07 -50.41 -40.74
CA ALA A 9 -1.39 -49.36 -39.97
C ALA A 9 -2.15 -48.03 -40.13
N LEU A 10 -2.81 -47.56 -39.07
CA LEU A 10 -3.32 -46.20 -38.94
C LEU A 10 -2.20 -45.29 -38.42
N GLY A 11 -1.71 -44.38 -39.26
CA GLY A 11 -0.79 -43.33 -38.86
C GLY A 11 -1.51 -42.25 -38.05
N PHE A 12 -1.20 -42.15 -36.76
CA PHE A 12 -1.55 -40.99 -35.95
C PHE A 12 -0.51 -39.88 -36.18
N SER A 13 -0.90 -38.83 -36.89
CA SER A 13 -0.15 -37.57 -36.96
C SER A 13 -0.28 -36.81 -35.64
N LEU A 14 0.77 -36.82 -34.83
CA LEU A 14 0.88 -36.09 -33.58
C LEU A 14 1.14 -34.59 -33.88
N LEU A 15 0.10 -33.76 -33.85
CA LEU A 15 0.26 -32.31 -33.78
C LEU A 15 0.75 -31.94 -32.37
N ALA A 16 2.04 -31.67 -32.22
CA ALA A 16 2.60 -31.08 -31.02
C ALA A 16 2.12 -29.62 -30.91
N GLY A 17 1.05 -29.39 -30.13
CA GLY A 17 0.67 -28.06 -29.69
C GLY A 17 1.76 -27.48 -28.80
N LEU A 18 2.42 -26.42 -29.24
CA LEU A 18 3.28 -25.59 -28.40
C LEU A 18 2.40 -24.92 -27.35
N ALA A 19 2.25 -25.56 -26.19
CA ALA A 19 1.70 -24.91 -25.01
C ALA A 19 2.67 -23.79 -24.60
N PHE A 20 2.24 -22.54 -24.78
CA PHE A 20 2.89 -21.41 -24.12
C PHE A 20 2.72 -21.60 -22.62
N VAL A 21 3.76 -22.12 -21.97
CA VAL A 21 3.85 -22.07 -20.51
C VAL A 21 4.03 -20.59 -20.17
N PRO A 22 3.09 -19.95 -19.45
CA PRO A 22 3.33 -18.59 -18.97
C PRO A 22 4.55 -18.67 -18.05
N THR A 23 5.64 -18.01 -18.45
CA THR A 23 6.78 -17.79 -17.57
C THR A 23 6.26 -17.02 -16.36
N ALA A 24 6.30 -17.65 -15.18
CA ALA A 24 6.01 -16.99 -13.93
C ALA A 24 6.86 -15.71 -13.85
N GLY A 25 6.21 -14.54 -13.82
CA GLY A 25 6.91 -13.28 -13.60
C GLY A 25 7.66 -13.36 -12.27
N ALA A 26 8.87 -12.79 -12.22
CA ALA A 26 9.63 -12.73 -10.98
C ALA A 26 8.79 -12.05 -9.89
N VAL A 27 8.66 -12.70 -8.73
CA VAL A 27 8.00 -12.11 -7.57
C VAL A 27 8.85 -10.94 -7.09
N VAL A 28 8.25 -9.75 -7.01
CA VAL A 28 8.91 -8.58 -6.44
C VAL A 28 8.88 -8.71 -4.92
N GLU A 29 10.04 -8.92 -4.31
CA GLU A 29 10.17 -8.95 -2.85
C GLU A 29 10.40 -7.54 -2.32
N TRP A 30 9.70 -7.19 -1.23
CA TRP A 30 9.89 -5.93 -0.51
C TRP A 30 10.61 -6.18 0.81
N ALA A 31 11.52 -5.29 1.18
CA ALA A 31 12.24 -5.34 2.44
C ALA A 31 12.02 -4.07 3.26
N LEU A 32 11.73 -4.24 4.55
CA LEU A 32 11.63 -3.18 5.55
C LEU A 32 12.97 -2.99 6.26
N THR A 33 13.48 -1.76 6.21
CA THR A 33 14.56 -1.28 7.07
C THR A 33 13.95 -0.39 8.15
N GLU A 34 13.97 -0.82 9.41
CA GLU A 34 13.52 -0.01 10.54
C GLU A 34 14.51 1.13 10.80
N ASP A 35 14.00 2.34 11.02
CA ASP A 35 14.84 3.50 11.33
C ASP A 35 15.28 3.42 12.81
N ALA A 36 16.54 3.78 13.09
CA ALA A 36 17.08 3.84 14.45
C ALA A 36 16.63 5.12 15.19
N VAL A 37 15.32 5.36 15.26
CA VAL A 37 14.71 6.52 15.93
C VAL A 37 13.64 6.06 16.91
N SER A 38 13.38 6.86 17.95
CA SER A 38 12.25 6.65 18.86
C SER A 38 11.28 7.81 18.73
N LEU A 39 10.06 7.52 18.29
CA LEU A 39 9.02 8.53 18.09
C LEU A 39 8.37 8.98 19.40
N GLY A 40 8.44 8.14 20.45
CA GLY A 40 7.76 8.40 21.72
C GLY A 40 6.22 8.39 21.62
N LEU A 41 5.67 7.78 20.56
CA LEU A 41 4.23 7.69 20.32
C LEU A 41 3.70 6.29 20.62
N THR A 42 2.52 6.23 21.23
CA THR A 42 1.79 5.00 21.52
C THR A 42 0.46 4.99 20.80
N GLY A 43 0.07 3.85 20.23
CA GLY A 43 -1.16 3.71 19.48
C GLY A 43 -1.08 2.62 18.41
N VAL A 44 -2.23 2.40 17.79
CA VAL A 44 -2.50 1.52 16.64
C VAL A 44 -3.04 2.37 15.49
N SER A 45 -3.27 1.85 14.29
CA SER A 45 -3.90 2.59 13.18
C SER A 45 -3.40 4.03 12.93
N PRO A 46 -2.07 4.29 12.85
CA PRO A 46 -1.60 5.61 12.48
C PRO A 46 -1.95 5.94 11.01
N HIS A 47 -2.09 7.22 10.70
CA HIS A 47 -2.10 7.75 9.33
C HIS A 47 -1.02 8.82 9.19
N VAL A 48 -0.30 8.82 8.07
CA VAL A 48 0.80 9.76 7.84
C VAL A 48 0.59 10.64 6.63
N GLU A 49 0.92 11.93 6.77
CA GLU A 49 1.10 12.84 5.64
C GLU A 49 2.40 13.62 5.76
N ARG A 50 3.12 13.77 4.65
CA ARG A 50 4.29 14.66 4.61
C ARG A 50 3.84 16.12 4.67
N THR A 51 4.35 16.88 5.64
CA THR A 51 4.09 18.32 5.83
C THR A 51 5.40 19.10 5.89
N GLY A 52 5.83 19.62 4.73
CA GLY A 52 7.12 20.32 4.62
C GLY A 52 8.29 19.42 5.02
N ASN A 53 8.92 19.71 6.15
CA ASN A 53 10.09 18.98 6.67
C ASN A 53 9.75 17.97 7.79
N ALA A 54 8.47 17.76 8.08
CA ALA A 54 8.00 16.81 9.08
C ALA A 54 6.97 15.85 8.49
N ASP A 55 6.79 14.73 9.15
CA ASP A 55 5.72 13.78 8.90
C ASP A 55 4.65 14.00 9.98
N ARG A 56 3.43 14.34 9.56
CA ARG A 56 2.30 14.47 10.46
C ARG A 56 1.65 13.12 10.63
N LEU A 57 1.51 12.70 11.88
CA LEU A 57 0.84 11.46 12.26
C LEU A 57 -0.47 11.77 12.97
N TRP A 58 -1.55 11.14 12.51
CA TRP A 58 -2.78 10.97 13.26
C TRP A 58 -2.76 9.57 13.84
N TYR A 59 -3.09 9.43 15.11
CA TYR A 59 -3.09 8.12 15.78
C TYR A 59 -4.10 8.15 16.95
N PRO A 60 -4.65 7.01 17.36
CA PRO A 60 -5.56 6.90 18.49
C PRO A 60 -4.95 7.52 19.76
N GLY A 61 -5.70 8.42 20.38
CA GLY A 61 -5.25 9.12 21.57
C GLY A 61 -6.05 10.38 21.88
N GLY A 62 -5.89 10.87 23.11
CA GLY A 62 -6.55 12.08 23.58
C GLY A 62 -8.07 11.95 23.74
N LEU A 63 -8.70 13.03 24.20
CA LEU A 63 -10.16 13.06 24.45
C LEU A 63 -11.00 13.03 23.17
N ALA A 64 -10.41 13.40 22.03
CA ALA A 64 -11.11 13.48 20.76
C ALA A 64 -11.21 12.12 20.03
N GLY A 65 -10.51 11.09 20.49
CA GLY A 65 -10.39 9.78 19.82
C GLY A 65 -9.10 9.63 19.01
N THR A 66 -8.64 10.73 18.41
CA THR A 66 -7.38 10.82 17.66
C THR A 66 -6.51 11.95 18.21
N ALA A 67 -5.21 11.69 18.36
CA ALA A 67 -4.16 12.64 18.64
C ALA A 67 -3.35 12.91 17.36
N VAL A 68 -2.65 14.05 17.32
CA VAL A 68 -1.83 14.43 16.17
C VAL A 68 -0.45 14.88 16.63
N ALA A 69 0.59 14.47 15.91
CA ALA A 69 1.96 14.91 16.15
C ALA A 69 2.71 15.13 14.84
N ASP A 70 3.60 16.13 14.81
CA ASP A 70 4.57 16.32 13.74
C ASP A 70 5.91 15.72 14.17
N CYS A 71 6.41 14.74 13.42
CA CYS A 71 7.66 14.05 13.66
C CYS A 71 8.70 14.42 12.59
N ASN A 72 9.88 14.87 13.01
CA ASN A 72 10.97 15.18 12.08
C ASN A 72 11.78 13.93 11.69
N ASP A 73 12.76 14.11 10.80
CA ASP A 73 13.61 13.01 10.32
C ASP A 73 14.45 12.36 11.44
N ALA A 74 14.77 13.09 12.52
CA ALA A 74 15.43 12.54 13.70
C ALA A 74 14.48 11.75 14.64
N GLY A 75 13.18 11.72 14.32
CA GLY A 75 12.14 11.05 15.10
C GLY A 75 11.61 11.84 16.29
N ALA A 76 12.02 13.10 16.46
CA ALA A 76 11.46 13.96 17.49
C ALA A 76 10.05 14.41 17.08
N CYS A 77 9.06 14.05 17.89
CA CYS A 77 7.64 14.32 17.65
C CYS A 77 7.12 15.42 18.57
N THR A 78 6.36 16.37 18.02
CA THR A 78 5.71 17.46 18.76
C THR A 78 4.20 17.39 18.56
N SER A 79 3.43 17.44 19.64
CA SER A 79 1.96 17.41 19.56
C SER A 79 1.40 18.59 18.77
N VAL A 80 0.39 18.31 17.95
CA VAL A 80 -0.36 19.30 17.17
C VAL A 80 -1.77 19.39 17.72
N SER A 81 -2.24 20.61 17.98
CA SER A 81 -3.60 20.83 18.45
C SER A 81 -4.62 20.50 17.37
N ILE A 82 -5.70 19.84 17.79
CA ILE A 82 -6.86 19.54 16.96
C ILE A 82 -8.11 20.22 17.50
N THR A 83 -9.09 20.43 16.63
CA THR A 83 -10.40 20.99 17.01
C THR A 83 -11.52 20.15 16.43
N GLY A 84 -12.41 19.70 17.31
CA GLY A 84 -13.49 18.78 16.96
C GLY A 84 -13.17 17.33 17.34
N ARG A 85 -14.15 16.46 17.12
CA ARG A 85 -14.00 15.02 17.32
C ARG A 85 -13.53 14.39 16.02
N LEU A 86 -12.33 13.82 16.05
CA LEU A 86 -11.80 12.99 14.97
C LEU A 86 -11.95 11.54 15.40
N GLY A 87 -12.68 10.75 14.62
CA GLY A 87 -12.80 9.31 14.88
C GLY A 87 -11.45 8.59 14.84
N THR A 88 -11.46 7.30 15.15
CA THR A 88 -10.28 6.43 15.02
C THR A 88 -10.07 6.03 13.57
N ASP A 89 -8.92 5.41 13.28
CA ASP A 89 -8.61 4.88 11.95
C ASP A 89 -8.77 5.95 10.86
N PHE A 90 -8.17 7.10 11.14
CA PHE A 90 -8.28 8.30 10.33
C PHE A 90 -7.50 8.14 9.03
N THR A 91 -8.04 8.60 7.92
CA THR A 91 -7.32 8.87 6.66
C THR A 91 -7.85 10.16 6.06
N ALA A 92 -7.05 10.84 5.24
CA ALA A 92 -7.50 12.04 4.54
C ALA A 92 -6.87 12.16 3.16
N ILE A 93 -7.62 12.77 2.24
CA ILE A 93 -7.18 13.00 0.87
C ILE A 93 -7.46 14.43 0.44
N THR A 94 -6.82 14.82 -0.66
CA THR A 94 -7.20 16.00 -1.45
C THR A 94 -8.04 15.53 -2.63
N LEU A 95 -9.29 15.99 -2.71
CA LEU A 95 -10.21 15.70 -3.80
C LEU A 95 -9.74 16.38 -5.10
N PRO A 96 -10.21 15.92 -6.28
CA PRO A 96 -9.83 16.51 -7.57
C PRO A 96 -10.12 18.02 -7.70
N ASN A 97 -11.10 18.52 -6.95
CA ASN A 97 -11.44 19.95 -6.90
C ASN A 97 -10.53 20.77 -5.95
N GLY A 98 -9.52 20.13 -5.35
CA GLY A 98 -8.57 20.73 -4.42
C GLY A 98 -9.05 20.84 -2.96
N SER A 99 -10.31 20.53 -2.66
CA SER A 99 -10.76 20.49 -1.27
C SER A 99 -10.25 19.23 -0.57
N ARG A 100 -10.13 19.29 0.76
CA ARG A 100 -9.66 18.15 1.56
C ARG A 100 -10.80 17.48 2.30
N ARG A 101 -10.73 16.17 2.44
CA ARG A 101 -11.74 15.37 3.13
C ARG A 101 -11.10 14.26 3.95
N ALA A 102 -11.61 14.07 5.16
CA ALA A 102 -11.23 12.99 6.06
C ALA A 102 -12.25 11.87 6.05
N TYR A 103 -11.77 10.67 6.34
CA TYR A 103 -12.56 9.46 6.58
C TYR A 103 -12.04 8.81 7.85
N PHE A 104 -12.94 8.27 8.66
CA PHE A 104 -12.60 7.71 9.96
C PHE A 104 -13.75 6.85 10.48
N VAL A 105 -13.43 5.99 11.45
CA VAL A 105 -14.42 5.25 12.21
C VAL A 105 -14.94 6.12 13.35
N GLU A 106 -16.25 6.28 13.46
CA GLU A 106 -16.87 6.93 14.60
C GLU A 106 -18.02 6.14 15.18
N GLN A 107 -18.21 6.26 16.49
CA GLN A 107 -19.42 5.78 17.15
C GLN A 107 -20.56 6.77 16.92
N SER A 108 -21.77 6.24 16.72
CA SER A 108 -22.98 7.05 16.64
C SER A 108 -23.22 7.79 17.95
N MET A 109 -23.51 9.09 17.84
CA MET A 109 -23.87 9.94 18.99
C MET A 109 -25.37 9.91 19.27
N THR A 110 -26.17 9.24 18.44
CA THR A 110 -27.61 9.09 18.65
C THR A 110 -27.85 8.16 19.85
N PRO A 111 -28.53 8.61 20.92
CA PRO A 111 -28.79 7.78 22.09
C PRO A 111 -29.49 6.47 21.73
N GLY A 112 -28.96 5.35 22.21
CA GLY A 112 -29.52 4.01 21.97
C GLY A 112 -29.20 3.39 20.60
N ALA A 113 -28.53 4.11 19.68
CA ALA A 113 -28.17 3.55 18.38
C ALA A 113 -27.20 2.36 18.49
N ASN A 114 -26.24 2.40 19.44
CA ASN A 114 -25.25 1.35 19.67
C ASN A 114 -24.52 0.88 18.40
N THR A 115 -24.31 1.79 17.46
CA THR A 115 -23.62 1.54 16.18
C THR A 115 -22.33 2.34 16.07
N LYS A 116 -21.45 1.86 15.20
CA LYS A 116 -20.31 2.61 14.67
C LYS A 116 -20.35 2.60 13.15
N SER A 117 -19.68 3.56 12.52
CA SER A 117 -19.63 3.68 11.07
C SER A 117 -18.30 4.19 10.55
N VAL A 118 -17.99 3.86 9.30
CA VAL A 118 -17.03 4.64 8.50
C VAL A 118 -17.77 5.89 8.04
N SER A 119 -17.30 7.02 8.54
CA SER A 119 -17.84 8.32 8.24
C SER A 119 -16.82 9.16 7.50
N SER A 120 -17.29 10.30 7.00
CA SER A 120 -16.53 11.16 6.14
C SER A 120 -16.86 12.63 6.44
N ALA A 121 -15.87 13.51 6.51
CA ALA A 121 -16.07 14.90 6.92
C ALA A 121 -15.13 15.86 6.16
N PRO A 122 -15.61 17.05 5.74
CA PRO A 122 -14.74 18.03 5.10
C PRO A 122 -13.66 18.51 6.08
N CYS A 123 -12.42 18.61 5.62
CA CYS A 123 -11.35 19.23 6.40
C CYS A 123 -11.56 20.76 6.41
N LEU A 124 -11.58 21.36 7.59
CA LEU A 124 -11.71 22.82 7.75
C LEU A 124 -10.35 23.54 7.70
N THR A 125 -9.27 22.78 7.80
CA THR A 125 -7.90 23.27 7.65
C THR A 125 -7.19 22.53 6.53
N ALA A 126 -6.22 23.17 5.88
CA ALA A 126 -5.37 22.53 4.88
C ALA A 126 -4.64 21.30 5.42
N ALA A 127 -4.41 21.30 6.74
CA ALA A 127 -3.74 20.24 7.46
C ALA A 127 -4.71 19.19 8.02
N CYS A 128 -6.02 19.29 7.80
CA CYS A 128 -7.05 18.40 8.34
C CYS A 128 -6.97 18.10 9.86
N THR A 129 -6.48 19.07 10.65
CA THR A 129 -6.50 19.03 12.13
C THR A 129 -7.83 19.51 12.73
N SER A 130 -8.77 19.90 11.86
CA SER A 130 -10.14 20.20 12.20
C SER A 130 -11.04 19.77 11.06
N VAL A 131 -12.18 19.17 11.40
CA VAL A 131 -13.17 18.66 10.44
C VAL A 131 -14.54 19.27 10.72
N GLY A 132 -15.35 19.38 9.67
CA GLY A 132 -16.75 19.78 9.78
C GLY A 132 -17.62 18.60 10.22
N THR A 133 -18.93 18.75 10.00
CA THR A 133 -19.91 17.69 10.28
C THR A 133 -19.61 16.43 9.48
N SER A 134 -19.61 15.29 10.17
CA SER A 134 -19.43 13.99 9.54
C SER A 134 -20.72 13.50 8.85
N THR A 135 -20.54 12.66 7.84
CA THR A 135 -21.61 11.97 7.11
C THR A 135 -21.17 10.53 6.92
N VAL A 136 -22.05 9.58 7.26
CA VAL A 136 -21.83 8.15 7.04
C VAL A 136 -21.52 7.91 5.56
N ALA A 137 -20.44 7.21 5.26
CA ALA A 137 -19.95 7.03 3.90
C ALA A 137 -20.87 6.13 3.05
N ALA A 138 -21.40 5.06 3.64
CA ALA A 138 -22.36 4.14 3.01
C ALA A 138 -23.21 3.45 4.08
N ALA A 139 -24.44 3.05 3.73
CA ALA A 139 -25.35 2.39 4.68
C ALA A 139 -24.80 1.03 5.15
N GLU A 140 -24.11 0.31 4.27
CA GLU A 140 -23.43 -0.95 4.53
C GLU A 140 -22.22 -0.79 5.47
N LEU A 141 -21.74 0.44 5.65
CA LEU A 141 -20.65 0.78 6.56
C LEU A 141 -21.16 1.24 7.93
N VAL A 142 -22.39 0.85 8.30
CA VAL A 142 -22.94 1.02 9.65
C VAL A 142 -23.08 -0.35 10.29
N VAL A 143 -22.39 -0.57 11.39
CA VAL A 143 -22.36 -1.86 12.10
C VAL A 143 -22.60 -1.69 13.59
N SER A 144 -22.86 -2.80 14.29
CA SER A 144 -22.88 -2.82 15.75
C SER A 144 -21.58 -2.28 16.33
N GLN A 145 -21.66 -1.48 17.40
CA GLN A 145 -20.47 -0.98 18.11
C GLN A 145 -19.57 -2.11 18.64
N ASN A 146 -20.14 -3.29 18.86
CA ASN A 146 -19.43 -4.47 19.37
C ASN A 146 -18.72 -5.29 18.28
N MET A 147 -18.92 -4.95 17.00
CA MET A 147 -18.26 -5.65 15.90
C MET A 147 -16.75 -5.47 16.00
N LYS A 148 -16.02 -6.58 16.08
CA LYS A 148 -14.54 -6.61 16.10
C LYS A 148 -14.01 -6.79 14.67
N ALA A 149 -12.72 -6.54 14.49
CA ALA A 149 -12.01 -6.76 13.22
C ALA A 149 -12.78 -6.21 11.99
N TRP A 150 -13.15 -4.94 12.09
CA TRP A 150 -13.96 -4.23 11.11
C TRP A 150 -13.56 -2.78 11.08
N GLY A 151 -13.56 -2.17 9.90
CA GLY A 151 -13.22 -0.77 9.69
C GLY A 151 -11.83 -0.61 9.10
N VAL A 152 -11.07 0.34 9.63
CA VAL A 152 -9.74 0.75 9.13
C VAL A 152 -9.80 1.24 7.68
N PRO A 153 -10.53 2.33 7.40
CA PRO A 153 -10.65 2.84 6.06
C PRO A 153 -9.34 3.43 5.58
N ASP A 154 -8.93 3.07 4.36
CA ASP A 154 -7.98 3.87 3.60
C ASP A 154 -8.66 4.47 2.35
N ALA A 155 -8.37 5.75 2.10
CA ALA A 155 -9.02 6.55 1.07
C ALA A 155 -8.01 6.99 0.02
N VAL A 156 -8.36 6.84 -1.25
CA VAL A 156 -7.53 7.33 -2.36
C VAL A 156 -8.34 8.03 -3.42
N VAL A 157 -7.70 8.95 -4.14
CA VAL A 157 -8.21 9.41 -5.43
C VAL A 157 -7.75 8.44 -6.51
N THR A 158 -8.70 7.87 -7.23
CA THR A 158 -8.43 6.95 -8.34
C THR A 158 -7.88 7.71 -9.56
N PRO A 159 -7.20 7.05 -10.50
CA PRO A 159 -6.69 7.68 -11.71
C PRO A 159 -7.76 8.35 -12.59
N ASP A 160 -9.02 7.94 -12.49
CA ASP A 160 -10.18 8.55 -13.16
C ASP A 160 -10.84 9.67 -12.33
N GLY A 161 -10.25 10.09 -11.22
CA GLY A 161 -10.69 11.23 -10.41
C GLY A 161 -11.87 10.94 -9.50
N LYS A 162 -12.19 9.67 -9.21
CA LYS A 162 -13.14 9.30 -8.17
C LYS A 162 -12.42 9.10 -6.84
N VAL A 163 -13.19 8.92 -5.77
CA VAL A 163 -12.64 8.50 -4.47
C VAL A 163 -12.99 7.05 -4.25
N ARG A 164 -12.00 6.24 -3.88
CA ARG A 164 -12.19 4.86 -3.45
C ARG A 164 -11.79 4.70 -1.98
N LEU A 165 -12.66 4.08 -1.21
CA LEU A 165 -12.37 3.60 0.14
C LEU A 165 -12.08 2.09 0.08
N TYR A 166 -11.04 1.66 0.77
CA TYR A 166 -10.77 0.27 1.09
C TYR A 166 -11.09 0.05 2.56
N VAL A 167 -11.88 -0.96 2.88
CA VAL A 167 -12.39 -1.18 4.26
C VAL A 167 -12.37 -2.66 4.60
N VAL A 168 -11.91 -3.00 5.79
CA VAL A 168 -11.98 -4.35 6.35
C VAL A 168 -13.42 -4.64 6.79
N GLU A 169 -13.97 -5.74 6.30
CA GLU A 169 -15.27 -6.25 6.72
C GLU A 169 -15.16 -7.68 7.26
N SER A 170 -16.03 -8.02 8.22
CA SER A 170 -16.14 -9.35 8.80
C SER A 170 -17.52 -9.93 8.49
N PRO A 171 -17.77 -10.40 7.25
CA PRO A 171 -19.09 -10.89 6.83
C PRO A 171 -19.48 -12.22 7.50
N THR A 172 -18.53 -12.88 8.15
CA THR A 172 -18.75 -14.10 8.93
C THR A 172 -18.04 -13.93 10.27
N GLU A 173 -18.76 -14.17 11.37
CA GLU A 173 -18.17 -14.15 12.70
C GLU A 173 -17.19 -15.32 12.86
N GLY A 174 -16.01 -15.04 13.41
CA GLY A 174 -14.96 -16.04 13.55
C GLY A 174 -13.59 -15.39 13.68
N ASN A 175 -12.56 -16.23 13.66
CA ASN A 175 -11.18 -15.78 13.56
C ASN A 175 -10.73 -15.93 12.12
N CYS A 176 -9.99 -14.94 11.61
CA CYS A 176 -9.40 -15.00 10.28
C CYS A 176 -10.47 -15.14 9.18
N THR A 177 -11.56 -14.39 9.32
CA THR A 177 -12.70 -14.34 8.38
C THR A 177 -12.84 -12.96 7.73
N GLU A 178 -11.91 -12.06 8.02
CA GLU A 178 -11.85 -10.71 7.51
C GLU A 178 -11.66 -10.71 5.99
N LYS A 179 -12.36 -9.82 5.33
CA LYS A 179 -12.26 -9.57 3.89
C LYS A 179 -12.05 -8.10 3.63
N LEU A 180 -11.37 -7.80 2.54
CA LEU A 180 -11.17 -6.42 2.11
C LEU A 180 -12.22 -6.06 1.05
N ALA A 181 -13.09 -5.10 1.38
CA ALA A 181 -14.04 -4.50 0.44
C ALA A 181 -13.48 -3.19 -0.14
N SER A 182 -14.11 -2.72 -1.21
CA SER A 182 -13.93 -1.35 -1.68
C SER A 182 -15.25 -0.68 -2.00
N TYR A 183 -15.26 0.64 -1.89
CA TYR A 183 -16.42 1.50 -2.07
C TYR A 183 -16.00 2.69 -2.92
N ILE A 184 -16.80 3.06 -3.92
CA ILE A 184 -16.48 4.13 -4.87
C ILE A 184 -17.44 5.32 -4.73
N SER A 185 -16.92 6.53 -4.89
CA SER A 185 -17.68 7.77 -4.83
C SER A 185 -17.22 8.76 -5.89
N SER A 186 -18.16 9.50 -6.48
CA SER A 186 -17.86 10.62 -7.39
C SER A 186 -17.64 11.96 -6.69
N ASP A 187 -18.20 12.12 -5.48
CA ASP A 187 -18.11 13.37 -4.70
C ASP A 187 -17.21 13.24 -3.47
N GLY A 188 -16.77 12.03 -3.15
CA GLY A 188 -16.01 11.71 -1.95
C GLY A 188 -16.87 11.74 -0.67
N ILE A 189 -18.20 11.82 -0.76
CA ILE A 189 -19.15 11.92 0.35
C ILE A 189 -19.97 10.65 0.48
N SER A 190 -20.71 10.32 -0.56
CA SER A 190 -21.58 9.15 -0.59
C SER A 190 -20.94 8.08 -1.44
N PHE A 191 -20.86 6.88 -0.89
CA PHE A 191 -20.15 5.77 -1.50
C PHE A 191 -21.09 4.63 -1.84
N THR A 192 -20.75 3.91 -2.91
CA THR A 192 -21.40 2.67 -3.31
C THR A 192 -20.40 1.54 -3.20
N LYS A 193 -20.79 0.42 -2.59
CA LYS A 193 -19.94 -0.77 -2.51
C LYS A 193 -19.65 -1.30 -3.92
N GLU A 194 -18.37 -1.53 -4.22
CA GLU A 194 -17.95 -2.15 -5.48
C GLU A 194 -18.12 -3.68 -5.39
N ALA A 195 -18.56 -4.30 -6.49
CA ALA A 195 -18.85 -5.74 -6.52
C ALA A 195 -17.59 -6.59 -6.33
N GLY A 196 -17.71 -7.64 -5.50
CA GLY A 196 -16.62 -8.56 -5.19
C GLY A 196 -15.68 -8.05 -4.10
N TRP A 197 -14.73 -8.89 -3.71
CA TRP A 197 -13.76 -8.60 -2.66
C TRP A 197 -12.40 -8.27 -3.27
N ARG A 198 -11.68 -7.36 -2.63
CA ARG A 198 -10.31 -7.02 -3.00
C ARG A 198 -9.35 -8.11 -2.52
N LEU A 199 -9.60 -8.65 -1.33
CA LEU A 199 -8.90 -9.78 -0.72
C LEU A 199 -9.89 -10.65 0.08
N GLU A 200 -9.78 -11.98 -0.04
CA GLU A 200 -10.61 -12.97 0.65
C GLU A 200 -9.80 -14.03 1.41
N ASN A 201 -8.51 -13.78 1.62
CA ASN A 201 -7.62 -14.76 2.23
C ASN A 201 -7.84 -14.94 3.74
N GLY A 202 -8.83 -14.26 4.32
CA GLY A 202 -9.21 -14.35 5.73
C GLY A 202 -8.20 -13.70 6.69
N ILE A 203 -7.03 -13.29 6.22
CA ILE A 203 -5.97 -12.79 7.10
C ILE A 203 -5.67 -11.32 6.84
N SER A 204 -5.98 -10.76 5.68
CA SER A 204 -5.54 -9.40 5.33
C SER A 204 -6.38 -8.33 6.02
N VAL A 205 -5.75 -7.51 6.85
CA VAL A 205 -6.35 -6.38 7.56
C VAL A 205 -5.50 -5.12 7.41
N ASP A 206 -6.03 -4.00 7.88
CA ASP A 206 -5.34 -2.72 8.02
C ASP A 206 -4.68 -2.24 6.71
N PRO A 207 -5.47 -2.07 5.63
CA PRO A 207 -4.96 -1.70 4.32
C PRO A 207 -4.47 -0.25 4.27
N GLU A 208 -3.40 -0.02 3.54
CA GLU A 208 -2.92 1.32 3.14
C GLU A 208 -2.49 1.25 1.68
N ILE A 209 -3.04 2.13 0.84
CA ILE A 209 -2.68 2.25 -0.57
C ILE A 209 -1.53 3.26 -0.71
N LEU A 210 -0.31 2.73 -0.68
CA LEU A 210 0.92 3.52 -0.88
C LEU A 210 1.02 4.16 -2.28
N ARG A 211 0.35 3.58 -3.29
CA ARG A 211 0.34 4.09 -4.66
C ARG A 211 -0.96 3.74 -5.37
N ALA A 212 -1.57 4.73 -6.02
CA ALA A 212 -2.76 4.60 -6.87
C ALA A 212 -2.54 5.28 -8.24
N LYS A 213 -1.85 4.61 -9.16
CA LYS A 213 -1.60 5.11 -10.53
C LYS A 213 -2.21 4.15 -11.55
N SER A 214 -2.56 4.65 -12.74
CA SER A 214 -3.11 3.80 -13.81
C SER A 214 -2.13 2.68 -14.15
N GLY A 215 -2.54 1.42 -13.95
CA GLY A 215 -1.69 0.25 -14.17
C GLY A 215 -0.64 -0.03 -13.09
N ASP A 216 -0.57 0.75 -12.01
CA ASP A 216 0.48 0.64 -11.00
C ASP A 216 -0.06 1.04 -9.61
N TRP A 217 -0.62 0.04 -8.93
CA TRP A 217 -1.11 0.16 -7.57
C TRP A 217 -0.28 -0.69 -6.62
N LEU A 218 0.00 -0.14 -5.45
CA LEU A 218 0.68 -0.83 -4.36
C LEU A 218 -0.07 -0.58 -3.06
N MET A 219 -0.40 -1.68 -2.38
CA MET A 219 -0.95 -1.71 -1.04
C MET A 219 0.08 -2.29 -0.08
N ILE A 220 0.14 -1.74 1.12
CA ILE A 220 0.71 -2.41 2.30
C ILE A 220 -0.45 -2.75 3.25
N LEU A 221 -0.32 -3.86 3.96
CA LEU A 221 -1.35 -4.38 4.85
C LEU A 221 -0.70 -5.23 5.96
N ALA A 222 -1.49 -5.66 6.93
CA ALA A 222 -1.07 -6.63 7.95
C ALA A 222 -1.87 -7.94 7.84
N ASP A 223 -1.38 -9.01 8.46
CA ASP A 223 -2.23 -10.16 8.78
C ASP A 223 -3.00 -9.96 10.09
N GLY A 224 -4.14 -10.65 10.22
CA GLY A 224 -5.10 -10.46 11.30
C GLY A 224 -4.60 -10.95 12.66
N PRO A 225 -5.03 -10.31 13.76
CA PRO A 225 -4.63 -10.70 15.09
C PRO A 225 -5.14 -12.11 15.40
N GLY A 226 -4.23 -13.03 15.73
CA GLY A 226 -4.58 -14.40 16.11
C GLY A 226 -4.57 -15.42 14.96
N CYS A 227 -4.26 -14.99 13.74
CA CYS A 227 -4.05 -15.88 12.59
C CYS A 227 -2.66 -16.49 12.59
N GLY A 228 -2.53 -17.74 12.12
CA GLY A 228 -1.24 -18.43 12.00
C GLY A 228 -0.48 -18.56 13.32
N ASP A 229 0.78 -18.09 13.33
CA ASP A 229 1.64 -18.08 14.53
C ASP A 229 1.30 -16.97 15.54
N ARG A 230 0.22 -16.20 15.30
CA ARG A 230 -0.27 -15.07 16.10
C ARG A 230 0.69 -13.88 16.19
N VAL A 231 1.74 -13.86 15.36
CA VAL A 231 2.64 -12.71 15.25
C VAL A 231 2.27 -11.95 13.99
N GLN A 232 1.68 -10.76 14.13
CA GLN A 232 1.30 -9.97 12.97
C GLN A 232 2.53 -9.49 12.18
N LYS A 233 2.39 -9.44 10.86
CA LYS A 233 3.44 -9.16 9.88
C LYS A 233 2.89 -8.25 8.81
N LEU A 234 3.77 -7.48 8.19
CA LEU A 234 3.41 -6.63 7.05
C LEU A 234 3.51 -7.42 5.74
N TYR A 235 2.58 -7.15 4.84
CA TYR A 235 2.56 -7.67 3.48
C TYR A 235 2.35 -6.52 2.50
N THR A 236 2.78 -6.74 1.26
CA THR A 236 2.45 -5.87 0.13
C THR A 236 1.64 -6.65 -0.89
N SER A 237 0.71 -5.97 -1.56
CA SER A 237 0.04 -6.50 -2.75
C SER A 237 0.03 -5.46 -3.85
N THR A 238 0.04 -5.92 -5.11
CA THR A 238 0.03 -5.07 -6.29
C THR A 238 -1.25 -5.26 -7.08
N SER A 239 -1.69 -4.21 -7.76
CA SER A 239 -2.84 -4.24 -8.66
C SER A 239 -2.60 -3.36 -9.88
N ASN A 240 -3.28 -3.66 -10.98
CA ASN A 240 -3.27 -2.81 -12.19
C ASN A 240 -4.45 -1.82 -12.20
N ASP A 241 -5.51 -2.09 -11.43
CA ASP A 241 -6.79 -1.37 -11.49
C ASP A 241 -7.32 -0.93 -10.11
N GLY A 242 -6.64 -1.33 -9.04
CA GLY A 242 -7.06 -1.13 -7.66
C GLY A 242 -8.22 -2.05 -7.24
N LEU A 243 -8.67 -2.95 -8.12
CA LEU A 243 -9.80 -3.84 -7.89
C LEU A 243 -9.33 -5.28 -7.74
N THR A 244 -8.54 -5.80 -8.66
CA THR A 244 -7.97 -7.15 -8.58
C THR A 244 -6.56 -7.07 -8.04
N TRP A 245 -6.34 -7.69 -6.89
CA TRP A 245 -5.07 -7.66 -6.19
C TRP A 245 -4.35 -9.00 -6.31
N ALA A 246 -3.03 -8.95 -6.46
CA ALA A 246 -2.20 -10.14 -6.40
C ALA A 246 -2.22 -10.75 -4.98
N THR A 247 -1.80 -12.00 -4.86
CA THR A 247 -1.59 -12.63 -3.55
C THR A 247 -0.61 -11.78 -2.73
N PRO A 248 -0.98 -11.34 -1.51
CA PRO A 248 -0.09 -10.57 -0.66
C PRO A 248 1.24 -11.28 -0.42
N GLN A 249 2.34 -10.54 -0.56
CA GLN A 249 3.71 -11.01 -0.36
C GLN A 249 4.26 -10.41 0.93
N LYS A 250 4.87 -11.25 1.78
CA LYS A 250 5.42 -10.79 3.06
C LYS A 250 6.52 -9.75 2.83
N VAL A 251 6.50 -8.68 3.61
CA VAL A 251 7.60 -7.71 3.69
C VAL A 251 8.66 -8.26 4.65
N PHE A 252 9.88 -8.41 4.17
CA PHE A 252 10.98 -8.92 4.99
C PHE A 252 11.64 -7.80 5.79
N GLY A 253 11.58 -7.87 7.12
CA GLY A 253 12.38 -7.00 7.99
C GLY A 253 13.75 -7.59 8.33
N SER A 254 14.70 -6.75 8.74
CA SER A 254 15.90 -7.21 9.44
C SER A 254 15.53 -7.75 10.84
N GLY A 255 16.04 -8.92 11.21
CA GLY A 255 15.81 -9.53 12.53
C GLY A 255 14.51 -10.33 12.65
N SER A 256 14.11 -10.67 13.88
CA SER A 256 12.84 -11.35 14.16
C SER A 256 11.65 -10.40 13.95
N ASP A 257 10.54 -10.93 13.41
CA ASP A 257 9.32 -10.14 13.24
C ASP A 257 8.70 -9.78 14.60
N LEU A 258 8.55 -8.48 14.87
CA LEU A 258 7.96 -7.95 16.10
C LEU A 258 6.55 -7.45 15.79
N ARG A 259 5.52 -8.31 15.93
CA ARG A 259 4.07 -7.99 15.82
C ARG A 259 3.78 -6.66 15.10
N ARG A 260 4.04 -6.61 13.79
CA ARG A 260 3.91 -5.37 13.01
C ARG A 260 2.53 -5.35 12.38
N LEU A 261 1.78 -4.29 12.65
CA LEU A 261 0.40 -4.11 12.20
C LEU A 261 0.13 -2.64 11.90
N ASP A 262 -1.05 -2.36 11.35
CA ASP A 262 -1.52 -1.01 11.05
C ASP A 262 -0.51 -0.14 10.30
N PRO A 263 -0.06 -0.57 9.11
CA PRO A 263 0.87 0.22 8.34
C PRO A 263 0.20 1.47 7.76
N THR A 264 0.96 2.56 7.68
CA THR A 264 0.64 3.73 6.85
C THR A 264 1.92 4.23 6.18
N GLY A 265 1.83 4.99 5.09
CA GLY A 265 3.04 5.46 4.44
C GLY A 265 2.86 6.34 3.23
N TYR A 266 3.99 6.76 2.66
CA TYR A 266 4.01 7.51 1.41
C TYR A 266 5.27 7.22 0.60
N GLU A 267 5.18 7.42 -0.72
CA GLU A 267 6.30 7.25 -1.64
C GLU A 267 7.31 8.41 -1.49
N ILE A 268 8.54 8.11 -1.06
CA ILE A 268 9.64 9.09 -0.98
C ILE A 268 10.30 9.26 -2.35
N SER A 269 10.53 8.14 -3.03
CA SER A 269 11.06 8.09 -4.39
C SER A 269 10.61 6.79 -5.05
N THR A 270 10.89 6.61 -6.34
CA THR A 270 10.43 5.43 -7.09
C THR A 270 10.75 4.13 -6.35
N ASN A 271 9.69 3.44 -5.90
CA ASN A 271 9.77 2.17 -5.18
C ASN A 271 10.51 2.23 -3.83
N VAL A 272 10.52 3.39 -3.19
CA VAL A 272 11.04 3.60 -1.83
C VAL A 272 9.98 4.37 -1.05
N PHE A 273 9.46 3.74 0.00
CA PHE A 273 8.34 4.29 0.77
C PHE A 273 8.73 4.47 2.22
N ARG A 274 8.34 5.61 2.80
CA ARG A 274 8.33 5.82 4.24
C ARG A 274 7.15 5.05 4.80
N ILE A 275 7.38 4.19 5.78
CA ILE A 275 6.33 3.43 6.45
C ILE A 275 6.34 3.74 7.94
N TYR A 276 5.17 3.94 8.51
CA TYR A 276 4.90 3.90 9.93
C TYR A 276 4.04 2.68 10.24
N TYR A 277 4.23 2.07 11.40
CA TYR A 277 3.47 0.89 11.81
C TYR A 277 3.40 0.81 13.32
N ALA A 278 2.35 0.19 13.83
CA ALA A 278 2.26 -0.17 15.23
C ALA A 278 3.04 -1.47 15.51
N THR A 279 3.65 -1.54 16.69
CA THR A 279 4.35 -2.74 17.15
C THR A 279 4.33 -2.87 18.66
N ALA A 280 4.42 -4.10 19.12
CA ALA A 280 4.49 -4.47 20.52
C ALA A 280 5.70 -5.40 20.76
N VAL A 281 6.21 -5.42 22.00
CA VAL A 281 7.30 -6.33 22.39
C VAL A 281 6.94 -7.79 22.13
N ALA A 282 7.89 -8.57 21.63
CA ALA A 282 7.70 -9.98 21.34
C ALA A 282 7.30 -10.76 22.60
N GLY A 283 6.30 -11.64 22.49
CA GLY A 283 5.84 -12.50 23.58
C GLY A 283 4.77 -11.89 24.50
N ALA A 284 4.41 -10.61 24.34
CA ALA A 284 3.26 -10.05 25.04
C ALA A 284 1.96 -10.67 24.51
N LEU A 285 1.20 -11.34 25.38
CA LEU A 285 -0.17 -11.81 25.15
C LEU A 285 -1.12 -10.95 25.99
N GLY A 286 -2.28 -10.59 25.44
CA GLY A 286 -3.27 -9.72 26.10
C GLY A 286 -3.15 -8.23 25.76
N ASP A 287 -3.78 -7.37 26.56
CA ASP A 287 -3.78 -5.91 26.40
C ASP A 287 -2.35 -5.37 26.48
N THR A 288 -1.74 -5.15 25.32
CA THR A 288 -0.37 -4.70 25.18
C THR A 288 -0.35 -3.26 24.73
N THR A 289 0.54 -2.44 25.31
CA THR A 289 0.80 -1.11 24.79
C THR A 289 1.54 -1.21 23.47
N TYR A 290 0.91 -0.73 22.40
CA TYR A 290 1.55 -0.58 21.10
C TYR A 290 2.29 0.75 21.02
N THR A 291 3.48 0.70 20.43
CA THR A 291 4.28 1.87 20.07
C THR A 291 4.30 2.02 18.56
N ILE A 292 4.31 3.27 18.08
CA ILE A 292 4.45 3.55 16.65
C ILE A 292 5.94 3.61 16.32
N LYS A 293 6.34 2.87 15.29
CA LYS A 293 7.68 2.89 14.72
C LYS A 293 7.67 3.38 13.29
N ARG A 294 8.86 3.69 12.78
CA ARG A 294 9.11 4.17 11.43
C ARG A 294 10.16 3.32 10.74
N GLY A 295 10.03 3.16 9.44
CA GLY A 295 11.05 2.56 8.59
C GLY A 295 10.87 2.92 7.13
N THR A 296 11.60 2.20 6.29
CA THR A 296 11.55 2.31 4.83
C THR A 296 11.30 0.95 4.22
N ILE A 297 10.32 0.83 3.31
CA ILE A 297 10.25 -0.33 2.43
C ILE A 297 10.80 0.01 1.05
N ALA A 298 11.54 -0.94 0.47
CA ALA A 298 12.05 -0.87 -0.89
C ALA A 298 12.08 -2.25 -1.53
N ILE A 299 12.14 -2.29 -2.87
CA ILE A 299 12.34 -3.55 -3.60
C ILE A 299 13.68 -4.15 -3.20
N LYS A 300 13.64 -5.40 -2.73
CA LYS A 300 14.82 -6.21 -2.45
C LYS A 300 15.47 -6.56 -3.78
N GLN A 301 16.65 -6.02 -4.03
CA GLN A 301 17.45 -6.43 -5.19
C GLN A 301 17.89 -7.88 -4.97
N SER A 302 17.56 -8.78 -5.92
CA SER A 302 18.06 -10.14 -5.89
C SER A 302 19.57 -10.14 -6.16
N SER A 303 20.31 -10.93 -5.38
CA SER A 303 21.75 -11.13 -5.55
C SER A 303 22.11 -11.99 -6.79
N SER A 304 21.17 -12.23 -7.71
CA SER A 304 21.37 -13.12 -8.87
C SER A 304 21.81 -12.41 -10.14
N ASP A 305 21.96 -11.08 -10.16
CA ASP A 305 22.43 -10.33 -11.33
C ASP A 305 23.94 -9.98 -11.29
N VAL A 306 24.75 -10.66 -10.47
CA VAL A 306 26.21 -10.54 -10.52
C VAL A 306 26.85 -11.90 -10.79
N ALA A 307 26.84 -12.30 -12.05
CA ALA A 307 27.80 -13.24 -12.59
C ALA A 307 28.74 -12.50 -13.55
N VAL A 308 29.86 -12.00 -13.03
CA VAL A 308 31.10 -11.88 -13.81
C VAL A 308 32.24 -12.46 -13.00
N THR A 309 32.75 -13.57 -13.51
CA THR A 309 33.98 -14.26 -13.14
C THR A 309 35.20 -13.37 -13.32
N GLY A 310 36.15 -13.43 -12.39
CA GLY A 310 37.49 -12.86 -12.59
C GLY A 310 38.20 -12.48 -11.29
N GLY A 311 39.17 -13.30 -10.87
CA GLY A 311 39.83 -13.21 -9.58
C GLY A 311 40.83 -12.06 -9.38
N SER A 312 41.06 -11.78 -8.09
CA SER A 312 42.27 -11.27 -7.42
C SER A 312 43.19 -10.31 -8.19
N LYS A 313 43.28 -9.04 -7.74
CA LYS A 313 44.43 -8.48 -6.98
C LYS A 313 44.31 -6.95 -6.75
N LEU A 314 44.43 -6.56 -5.48
CA LEU A 314 44.91 -5.29 -4.87
C LEU A 314 44.44 -3.87 -5.31
N THR A 315 43.83 -3.20 -4.32
CA THR A 315 44.02 -1.81 -3.81
C THR A 315 43.64 -0.54 -4.60
N THR A 316 43.01 0.37 -3.82
CA THR A 316 42.97 1.86 -3.86
C THR A 316 41.80 2.58 -4.58
N THR A 317 40.83 3.01 -3.76
CA THR A 317 40.11 4.31 -3.70
C THR A 317 39.44 5.00 -4.94
N VAL A 318 38.16 5.39 -4.72
CA VAL A 318 37.30 6.47 -5.32
C VAL A 318 36.57 6.20 -6.68
N PRO A 319 35.51 6.96 -7.04
CA PRO A 319 34.06 6.73 -6.87
C PRO A 319 33.33 6.18 -8.13
N SER A 320 32.20 5.47 -7.96
CA SER A 320 31.44 4.90 -9.09
C SER A 320 30.60 5.94 -9.84
N LYS A 321 30.92 6.11 -11.13
CA LYS A 321 30.28 6.97 -12.14
C LYS A 321 28.84 6.55 -12.43
N SER A 322 27.93 7.53 -12.36
CA SER A 322 26.61 7.48 -13.01
C SER A 322 26.79 7.29 -14.52
N ALA A 323 26.01 6.39 -15.13
CA ALA A 323 26.08 6.09 -16.56
C ALA A 323 25.86 7.36 -17.40
N ALA A 324 26.91 7.78 -18.12
CA ALA A 324 26.89 9.02 -18.90
C ALA A 324 25.89 8.90 -20.06
N LYS A 325 24.83 9.73 -20.02
CA LYS A 325 23.89 9.87 -21.14
C LYS A 325 24.59 10.61 -22.28
N THR A 326 24.56 10.03 -23.48
CA THR A 326 25.06 10.68 -24.70
C THR A 326 23.93 11.44 -25.38
N SER A 327 24.25 12.60 -25.98
CA SER A 327 23.31 13.37 -26.79
C SER A 327 23.66 13.26 -28.27
N ILE A 328 22.67 13.05 -29.13
CA ILE A 328 22.80 13.16 -30.59
C ILE A 328 21.94 14.29 -31.11
N THR A 329 22.35 14.84 -32.24
CA THR A 329 21.56 15.84 -32.97
C THR A 329 20.94 15.18 -34.19
N CYS A 330 19.64 15.39 -34.38
CA CYS A 330 18.83 14.79 -35.42
C CYS A 330 18.24 15.90 -36.30
N VAL A 331 18.32 15.76 -37.61
CA VAL A 331 17.89 16.77 -38.59
C VAL A 331 16.83 16.22 -39.54
N LYS A 332 15.81 17.03 -39.83
CA LYS A 332 14.78 16.79 -40.84
C LYS A 332 14.54 18.08 -41.62
N GLY A 333 15.12 18.19 -42.82
CA GLY A 333 15.14 19.45 -43.57
C GLY A 333 15.90 20.54 -42.80
N LYS A 334 15.26 21.70 -42.59
CA LYS A 334 15.83 22.82 -41.79
C LYS A 334 15.65 22.66 -40.27
N THR A 335 14.87 21.66 -39.82
CA THR A 335 14.55 21.47 -38.41
C THR A 335 15.59 20.58 -37.73
N THR A 336 16.08 21.00 -36.56
CA THR A 336 17.10 20.28 -35.77
C THR A 336 16.56 19.95 -34.38
N LYS A 337 16.78 18.72 -33.90
CA LYS A 337 16.35 18.23 -32.57
C LYS A 337 17.50 17.50 -31.87
N LYS A 338 17.77 17.84 -30.60
CA LYS A 338 18.75 17.15 -29.75
C LYS A 338 18.05 16.04 -28.94
N VAL A 339 18.60 14.83 -28.95
CA VAL A 339 18.05 13.64 -28.25
C VAL A 339 19.12 13.09 -27.32
N THR A 340 18.81 12.96 -26.03
CA THR A 340 19.76 12.51 -24.99
C THR A 340 19.26 11.22 -24.35
N GLY A 341 20.13 10.22 -24.25
CA GLY A 341 19.83 8.93 -23.64
C GLY A 341 21.08 8.08 -23.47
N LEU A 342 20.95 6.88 -22.93
CA LEU A 342 22.09 5.95 -22.83
C LEU A 342 22.52 5.40 -24.20
N ASN A 343 21.60 5.34 -25.16
CA ASN A 343 21.85 5.02 -26.56
C ASN A 343 20.81 5.72 -27.45
N PRO A 344 20.91 7.06 -27.65
CA PRO A 344 19.84 7.82 -28.29
C PRO A 344 19.75 7.50 -29.80
N LYS A 345 18.52 7.47 -30.33
CA LYS A 345 18.23 7.28 -31.77
C LYS A 345 17.36 8.44 -32.29
N CYS A 346 17.50 8.77 -33.58
CA CYS A 346 16.70 9.82 -34.18
C CYS A 346 15.24 9.37 -34.39
N PRO A 347 14.24 10.24 -34.12
CA PRO A 347 12.84 9.95 -34.40
C PRO A 347 12.59 9.70 -35.89
N SER A 348 11.50 9.00 -36.20
CA SER A 348 11.13 8.69 -37.59
C SER A 348 11.10 9.96 -38.47
N GLY A 349 11.78 9.90 -39.60
CA GLY A 349 11.94 11.02 -40.54
C GLY A 349 13.07 12.01 -40.20
N TYR A 350 13.81 11.83 -39.10
CA TYR A 350 15.02 12.59 -38.79
C TYR A 350 16.28 11.73 -39.02
N LYS A 351 17.31 12.31 -39.63
CA LYS A 351 18.63 11.68 -39.79
C LYS A 351 19.59 12.20 -38.73
N LYS A 352 20.50 11.36 -38.25
CA LYS A 352 21.56 11.80 -37.34
C LYS A 352 22.46 12.77 -38.10
N LYS A 353 22.67 13.95 -37.50
CA LYS A 353 23.63 14.94 -37.97
C LYS A 353 25.03 14.51 -37.56
#